data_AF-A0A6B2TG81-F1
#
_entry.id   AF-A0A6B2TG81-F1
#
_cell.length_a   1.000
_cell.length_b   1.000
_cell.length_c   1.000
_cell.angle_alpha   90.00
_cell.angle_beta   90.00
_cell.angle_gamma   90.00
#
_symmetry.space_group_name_H-M   'P 1'
#
loop_
_entity.id
_entity.type
_entity.pdbx_description
1 polymer ?
#
loop_
_entity_poly.entity_id
_entity_poly.type
_entity_poly.pdbx_seq_one_letter_code
_entity_poly.pdbx_strand_id
1 'polypeptide(L)'
;MSRQSSISRRGCGASSVRFTLAEEQLVSLSYRARVAALLGDSPLTSEAVITDVRDLLSHGEEALAFDTMCSWIYEDALPITRQYHARLVALATEMGTPTSVQRLDELLVD
;
A
#
# COMPACT_ATOMS: atom_id res chain seq x y z
N MET A 1 -28.28 -42.00 -43.39
CA MET A 1 -27.68 -41.50 -42.13
C MET A 1 -27.80 -39.97 -42.15
N SER A 2 -28.43 -39.42 -41.11
CA SER A 2 -28.65 -38.03 -40.63
C SER A 2 -28.23 -36.83 -41.51
N ARG A 3 -29.14 -35.94 -41.97
CA ARG A 3 -29.87 -34.82 -41.32
C ARG A 3 -29.00 -33.63 -40.82
N GLN A 4 -29.41 -32.44 -41.27
CA GLN A 4 -28.91 -31.06 -41.10
C GLN A 4 -28.69 -30.62 -39.63
N SER A 5 -27.89 -29.55 -39.42
CA SER A 5 -28.37 -28.31 -38.78
C SER A 5 -27.28 -27.22 -38.69
N SER A 6 -27.51 -26.12 -39.39
CA SER A 6 -26.95 -24.81 -39.09
C SER A 6 -27.41 -24.35 -37.71
N ILE A 7 -26.49 -24.02 -36.80
CA ILE A 7 -26.83 -23.30 -35.56
C ILE A 7 -25.93 -22.07 -35.46
N SER A 8 -26.54 -20.96 -35.86
CA SER A 8 -26.27 -19.61 -35.39
C SER A 8 -26.30 -19.59 -33.86
N ARG A 9 -25.23 -19.12 -33.23
CA ARG A 9 -25.28 -18.63 -31.84
C ARG A 9 -24.99 -17.14 -31.83
N ARG A 10 -26.07 -16.36 -31.74
CA ARG A 10 -26.08 -15.07 -31.07
C ARG A 10 -26.07 -15.30 -29.54
N GLY A 11 -25.43 -14.38 -28.81
CA GLY A 11 -25.39 -14.31 -27.34
C GLY A 11 -23.98 -14.62 -26.82
N CYS A 12 -23.36 -13.87 -25.91
CA CYS A 12 -23.70 -12.74 -25.05
C CYS A 12 -22.35 -12.02 -24.78
N GLY A 13 -22.25 -10.70 -24.67
CA GLY A 13 -22.77 -9.97 -23.52
C GLY A 13 -21.94 -10.27 -22.25
N ALA A 14 -21.00 -9.38 -21.93
CA ALA A 14 -20.39 -9.18 -20.61
C ALA A 14 -19.49 -10.29 -20.02
N SER A 15 -18.21 -10.32 -20.42
CA SER A 15 -17.11 -10.87 -19.60
C SER A 15 -15.88 -9.96 -19.70
N SER A 16 -15.96 -8.75 -19.14
CA SER A 16 -14.79 -7.86 -19.05
C SER A 16 -14.82 -6.91 -17.85
N VAL A 17 -15.44 -7.32 -16.72
CA VAL A 17 -15.48 -6.46 -15.52
C VAL A 17 -15.30 -7.22 -14.19
N ARG A 18 -14.91 -8.50 -14.21
CA ARG A 18 -14.69 -9.27 -12.95
C ARG A 18 -13.23 -9.50 -12.57
N PHE A 19 -12.27 -9.10 -13.42
CA PHE A 19 -10.84 -9.32 -13.13
C PHE A 19 -10.22 -8.17 -12.33
N THR A 20 -10.78 -6.96 -12.38
CA THR A 20 -10.19 -5.77 -11.74
C THR A 20 -10.36 -5.74 -10.22
N LEU A 21 -11.48 -6.23 -9.68
CA LEU A 21 -11.74 -6.14 -8.24
C LEU A 21 -10.83 -7.04 -7.38
N ALA A 22 -10.38 -8.18 -7.92
CA ALA A 22 -9.51 -9.09 -7.18
C ALA A 22 -8.05 -8.60 -7.14
N GLU A 23 -7.57 -7.95 -8.20
CA GLU A 23 -6.21 -7.40 -8.23
C GLU A 23 -6.07 -6.18 -7.31
N GLU A 24 -7.05 -5.28 -7.27
CA GLU A 24 -7.01 -4.12 -6.37
C GLU A 24 -7.07 -4.53 -4.89
N GLN A 25 -7.86 -5.55 -4.56
CA GLN A 25 -8.01 -6.02 -3.19
C GLN A 25 -6.78 -6.80 -2.67
N LEU A 26 -6.08 -7.51 -3.55
CA LEU A 26 -4.78 -8.15 -3.24
C LEU A 26 -3.67 -7.10 -3.06
N VAL A 27 -3.70 -6.02 -3.83
CA VAL A 27 -2.76 -4.91 -3.72
C VAL A 27 -2.94 -4.14 -2.40
N SER A 28 -4.17 -3.86 -1.97
CA SER A 28 -4.43 -3.25 -0.64
C SER A 28 -3.95 -4.13 0.52
N LEU A 29 -4.22 -5.44 0.51
CA LEU A 29 -3.71 -6.36 1.54
C LEU A 29 -2.17 -6.42 1.55
N SER A 30 -1.55 -6.32 0.38
CA SER A 30 -0.08 -6.22 0.24
C SER A 30 0.46 -4.93 0.86
N TYR A 31 -0.19 -3.80 0.61
CA TYR A 31 0.19 -2.52 1.23
C TYR A 31 0.04 -2.57 2.74
N ARG A 32 -1.06 -3.12 3.26
CA ARG A 32 -1.26 -3.24 4.71
C ARG A 32 -0.12 -4.00 5.38
N ALA A 33 0.26 -5.15 4.81
CA ALA A 33 1.36 -5.97 5.34
C ALA A 33 2.70 -5.24 5.27
N ARG A 34 2.95 -4.47 4.21
CA ARG A 34 4.20 -3.71 4.03
C ARG A 34 4.30 -2.51 4.95
N VAL A 35 3.21 -1.75 5.13
CA VAL A 35 3.17 -0.65 6.09
C VAL A 35 3.34 -1.20 7.51
N ALA A 36 2.69 -2.32 7.85
CA ALA A 36 2.88 -2.96 9.15
C ALA A 36 4.34 -3.43 9.39
N ALA A 37 4.99 -3.97 8.35
CA ALA A 37 6.40 -4.34 8.42
C ALA A 37 7.31 -3.12 8.62
N LEU A 38 7.06 -2.02 7.90
CA LEU A 38 7.78 -0.76 8.09
C LEU A 38 7.59 -0.21 9.50
N LEU A 39 6.37 -0.21 10.03
CA LEU A 39 6.09 0.21 11.40
C LEU A 39 6.87 -0.61 12.42
N GLY A 40 6.97 -1.94 12.21
CA GLY A 40 7.75 -2.83 13.07
C GLY A 40 9.26 -2.56 13.03
N ASP A 41 9.78 -2.09 11.90
CA ASP A 41 11.19 -1.73 11.73
C ASP A 41 11.47 -0.24 12.00
N SER A 42 10.44 0.54 12.33
CA SER A 42 10.53 2.00 12.46
C SER A 42 11.21 2.42 13.77
N PRO A 43 11.83 3.62 13.81
CA PRO A 43 12.37 4.18 15.05
C PRO A 43 11.29 4.74 15.99
N LEU A 44 10.00 4.62 15.64
CA LEU A 44 8.90 5.16 16.45
C LEU A 44 8.82 4.40 17.78
N THR A 45 8.93 5.13 18.88
CA THR A 45 8.78 4.57 20.24
C THR A 45 7.45 4.97 20.90
N SER A 46 6.73 5.92 20.31
CA SER A 46 5.46 6.41 20.85
C SER A 46 4.36 5.37 20.65
N GLU A 47 3.89 4.78 21.75
CA GLU A 47 2.82 3.77 21.71
C GLU A 47 1.50 4.33 21.14
N ALA A 48 1.21 5.61 21.40
CA ALA A 48 0.05 6.28 20.83
C ALA A 48 0.12 6.30 19.30
N VAL A 49 1.26 6.71 18.74
CA VAL A 49 1.48 6.75 17.28
C VAL A 49 1.42 5.35 16.67
N ILE A 50 2.05 4.36 17.31
CA ILE A 50 2.01 2.97 16.85
C ILE A 50 0.57 2.44 16.84
N THR A 51 -0.21 2.78 17.86
CA THR A 51 -1.62 2.38 17.96
C THR A 51 -2.46 3.05 16.87
N ASP A 52 -2.30 4.35 16.65
CA ASP A 52 -3.01 5.10 15.63
C ASP A 52 -2.72 4.56 14.22
N VAL A 53 -1.44 4.30 13.89
CA VAL A 53 -1.06 3.71 12.59
C VAL A 53 -1.69 2.32 12.41
N ARG A 54 -1.74 1.50 13.47
CA ARG A 54 -2.38 0.17 13.41
C ARG A 54 -3.90 0.27 13.23
N ASP A 55 -4.52 1.26 13.87
CA ASP A 55 -5.95 1.51 13.73
C ASP A 55 -6.30 1.91 12.30
N LEU A 56 -5.54 2.83 11.70
CA LEU A 56 -5.67 3.21 10.29
C LEU A 56 -5.52 2.02 9.33
N LEU A 57 -4.55 1.13 9.60
CA LEU A 57 -4.39 -0.11 8.83
C LEU A 57 -5.58 -1.07 8.98
N SER A 58 -6.24 -1.08 10.13
CA SER A 58 -7.43 -1.91 10.36
C SER A 58 -8.66 -1.39 9.60
N HIS A 59 -8.72 -0.07 9.37
CA HIS A 59 -9.74 0.61 8.58
C HIS A 59 -9.49 0.57 7.07
N GLY A 60 -8.35 0.03 6.62
CA GLY A 60 -7.97 0.01 5.20
C GLY A 60 -7.53 1.37 4.69
N GLU A 61 -6.99 2.22 5.57
CA GLU A 61 -6.43 3.52 5.22
C GLU A 61 -4.89 3.43 5.15
N GLU A 62 -4.35 2.57 4.28
CA GLU A 62 -2.90 2.29 4.25
C GLU A 62 -2.07 3.52 3.86
N ALA A 63 -2.57 4.32 2.93
CA ALA A 63 -1.91 5.56 2.52
C ALA A 63 -1.85 6.59 3.67
N LEU A 64 -2.92 6.70 4.47
CA LEU A 64 -2.97 7.59 5.62
C LEU A 64 -2.12 7.07 6.78
N ALA A 65 -2.13 5.75 7.02
CA ALA A 65 -1.26 5.09 7.99
C ALA A 65 0.22 5.35 7.66
N PHE A 66 0.59 5.21 6.39
CA PHE A 66 1.93 5.49 5.91
C PHE A 66 2.31 6.97 6.04
N ASP A 67 1.42 7.88 5.66
CA ASP A 67 1.65 9.33 5.74
C ASP A 67 1.81 9.79 7.20
N THR A 68 0.98 9.25 8.09
CA THR A 68 1.06 9.50 9.54
C THR A 68 2.40 9.05 10.09
N MET A 69 2.83 7.82 9.76
CA MET A 69 4.14 7.31 10.16
C MET A 69 5.29 8.20 9.67
N CYS A 70 5.26 8.62 8.40
CA CYS A 70 6.30 9.50 7.84
C CYS A 70 6.30 10.88 8.51
N SER A 71 5.13 11.44 8.80
CA SER A 71 4.99 12.73 9.48
C SER A 71 5.60 12.68 10.87
N TRP A 72 5.30 11.65 11.66
CA TRP A 72 5.89 11.49 13.00
C TRP A 72 7.40 11.27 12.97
N ILE A 73 7.92 10.47 12.03
CA ILE A 73 9.38 10.31 11.87
C ILE A 73 10.04 11.67 11.60
N TYR A 74 9.42 12.51 10.77
CA TYR A 74 9.92 13.85 10.48
C TYR A 74 9.82 14.79 11.68
N GLU A 75 8.65 14.85 12.32
CA GLU A 75 8.37 15.77 13.43
C GLU A 75 9.25 15.50 14.64
N ASP A 76 9.47 14.23 14.97
CA ASP A 76 10.36 13.82 16.07
C ASP A 76 11.85 13.80 15.65
N ALA A 77 12.16 14.19 14.40
CA ALA A 77 13.50 14.16 13.81
C ALA A 77 14.22 12.82 14.03
N LEU A 78 13.48 11.72 13.86
CA LEU A 78 13.99 10.38 14.17
C LEU A 78 15.00 9.94 13.11
N PRO A 79 16.23 9.59 13.50
CA PRO A 79 17.24 9.15 12.55
C PRO A 79 16.82 7.83 11.90
N ILE A 80 16.93 7.77 10.58
CA ILE A 80 16.60 6.58 9.79
C ILE A 80 17.78 6.15 8.92
N THR A 81 17.94 4.85 8.72
CA THR A 81 18.98 4.33 7.84
C THR A 81 18.60 4.52 6.38
N ARG A 82 19.61 4.62 5.49
CA ARG A 82 19.39 4.66 4.04
C ARG A 82 18.57 3.47 3.53
N GLN A 83 18.78 2.28 4.09
CA GLN A 83 18.03 1.08 3.72
C GLN A 83 16.55 1.20 4.10
N TYR A 84 16.25 1.73 5.29
CA TYR A 84 14.88 1.96 5.72
C TYR A 84 14.19 3.02 4.87
N HIS A 85 14.87 4.15 4.60
CA HIS A 85 14.37 5.19 3.71
C HIS A 85 14.08 4.69 2.30
N ALA A 86 14.95 3.88 1.71
CA ALA A 86 14.71 3.29 0.39
C ALA A 86 13.43 2.43 0.34
N ARG A 87 13.13 1.70 1.42
CA ARG A 87 11.87 0.93 1.54
C ARG A 87 10.65 1.84 1.65
N LEU A 88 10.76 2.95 2.38
CA LEU A 88 9.70 3.97 2.43
C LEU A 88 9.45 4.56 1.04
N VAL A 89 10.50 4.94 0.32
CA VAL A 89 10.40 5.53 -1.04
C VAL A 89 9.77 4.56 -2.03
N ALA A 90 10.17 3.29 -2.02
CA ALA A 90 9.57 2.27 -2.88
C ALA A 90 8.06 2.15 -2.64
N LEU A 91 7.64 2.04 -1.37
CA LEU A 91 6.23 1.92 -1.02
C LEU A 91 5.44 3.20 -1.33
N ALA A 92 6.00 4.38 -1.04
CA ALA A 92 5.38 5.67 -1.36
C ALA A 92 5.15 5.85 -2.86
N THR A 93 6.10 5.39 -3.68
CA THR A 93 5.99 5.43 -5.14
C THR A 93 4.84 4.54 -5.63
N GLU A 94 4.73 3.34 -5.06
CA GLU A 94 3.67 2.39 -5.42
C GLU A 94 2.27 2.84 -4.97
N MET A 95 2.17 3.51 -3.81
CA MET A 95 0.91 4.08 -3.30
C MET A 95 0.56 5.44 -3.91
N GLY A 96 1.45 6.02 -4.74
CA GLY A 96 1.23 7.35 -5.32
C GLY A 96 1.37 8.51 -4.33
N THR A 97 2.09 8.32 -3.22
CA THR A 97 2.32 9.32 -2.15
C THR A 97 3.81 9.69 -1.97
N PRO A 98 4.58 10.00 -3.03
CA PRO A 98 6.02 10.23 -2.93
C PRO A 98 6.39 11.48 -2.10
N THR A 99 5.46 12.40 -1.86
CA THR A 99 5.68 13.60 -1.07
C THR A 99 5.89 13.30 0.42
N SER A 100 5.27 12.25 0.95
CA SER A 100 5.36 11.88 2.37
C SER A 100 6.78 11.49 2.80
N VAL A 101 7.61 11.04 1.85
CA VAL A 101 8.98 10.56 2.12
C VAL A 101 10.08 11.54 1.72
N GLN A 102 9.76 12.60 0.96
CA GLN A 102 10.76 13.55 0.45
C GLN A 102 11.52 14.26 1.58
N ARG A 103 10.82 14.61 2.66
CA ARG A 103 11.40 15.31 3.80
C ARG A 103 12.28 14.42 4.68
N LEU A 104 12.14 13.11 4.56
CA LEU A 104 12.87 12.16 5.40
C LEU A 104 14.33 11.96 4.98
N ASP A 105 14.71 12.45 3.81
CA ASP A 105 16.12 12.43 3.34
C ASP A 105 17.04 13.21 4.28
N GLU A 106 16.51 14.26 4.93
CA GLU A 106 17.23 15.09 5.90
C GLU A 106 17.61 14.33 7.19
N LEU A 107 16.94 13.20 7.47
CA LEU A 107 17.10 12.40 8.68
C LEU A 107 17.95 11.14 8.46
N LEU A 108 18.59 11.03 7.30
CA LEU A 108 19.43 9.89 6.95
C LEU A 108 20.69 9.83 7.81
N VAL A 109 20.91 8.66 8.41
CA VAL A 109 22.16 8.29 9.07
C VAL A 109 22.81 7.11 8.34
N ASP A 110 24.15 7.14 8.22
CA ASP A 110 24.98 6.10 7.60
C ASP A 110 25.29 4.94 8.56
#